data_AF-A0A5C7Y381-F1
#
_entry.id   AF-A0A5C7Y381-F1
#
_cell.length_a   1.000
_cell.length_b   1.000
_cell.length_c   1.000
_cell.angle_alpha   90.00
_cell.angle_beta   90.00
_cell.angle_gamma   90.00
#
_symmetry.space_group_name_H-M   'P 1'
#
loop_
_entity.id
_entity.type
_entity.pdbx_description
1 polymer ?
#
loop_
_entity_poly.entity_id
_entity_poly.type
_entity_poly.pdbx_seq_one_letter_code
_entity_poly.pdbx_strand_id
1 'polypeptide(L)'
;MEMTPLYGTAAYTDPVPREEGWYAVRSRVTWTPRGGVATTVTGDYLDAREPGEAVELACGFGEAVADLGLADWRWTDEYVVLLCDDVDRQLLAAPRAVLRCPLGEAVIELVAVSAPG
;
A
#
# COMPACT_ATOMS: atom_id res chain seq x y z
N MET A 1 -9.90 -11.84 -14.47
CA MET A 1 -11.04 -10.99 -14.08
C MET A 1 -10.46 -9.61 -13.97
N GLU A 2 -10.80 -8.69 -14.86
CA GLU A 2 -10.26 -7.32 -14.81
C GLU A 2 -10.74 -6.69 -13.50
N MET A 3 -9.79 -6.38 -12.61
CA MET A 3 -10.09 -5.73 -11.34
C MET A 3 -10.07 -4.23 -11.58
N THR A 4 -11.23 -3.65 -11.89
CA THR A 4 -11.33 -2.21 -12.15
C THR A 4 -11.56 -1.46 -10.84
N PRO A 5 -10.70 -0.49 -10.47
CA PRO A 5 -10.91 0.36 -9.30
C PRO A 5 -12.16 1.24 -9.44
N LEU A 6 -12.83 1.53 -8.34
CA LEU A 6 -14.00 2.42 -8.29
C LEU A 6 -13.65 3.92 -8.28
N TYR A 7 -12.36 4.25 -8.42
CA TYR A 7 -11.82 5.60 -8.45
C TYR A 7 -10.63 5.66 -9.42
N GLY A 8 -10.24 6.88 -9.83
CA GLY A 8 -9.08 7.04 -10.73
C GLY A 8 -7.76 6.83 -9.99
N THR A 9 -7.07 5.71 -10.27
CA THR A 9 -5.79 5.38 -9.63
C THR A 9 -4.59 6.10 -10.25
N ALA A 10 -4.70 6.55 -11.51
CA ALA A 10 -3.61 7.23 -12.23
C ALA A 10 -3.06 8.47 -11.51
N ALA A 11 -3.84 9.11 -10.65
CA ALA A 11 -3.40 10.27 -9.87
C ALA A 11 -2.38 9.91 -8.75
N TYR A 12 -2.27 8.62 -8.41
CA TYR A 12 -1.38 8.11 -7.35
C TYR A 12 -0.20 7.30 -7.90
N THR A 13 -0.25 6.96 -9.19
CA THR A 13 0.76 6.16 -9.88
C THR A 13 1.82 7.07 -10.50
N ASP A 14 3.09 6.81 -10.26
CA ASP A 14 4.19 7.47 -10.97
C ASP A 14 4.05 7.15 -12.47
N PRO A 15 4.06 8.14 -13.37
CA PRO A 15 3.98 7.90 -14.81
C PRO A 15 5.24 7.20 -15.38
N VAL A 16 6.35 7.15 -14.63
CA VAL A 16 7.58 6.47 -15.03
C VAL A 16 7.57 5.06 -14.43
N PRO A 17 7.64 4.00 -15.27
CA PRO A 17 7.69 2.63 -14.76
C PRO A 17 9.00 2.40 -13.98
N ARG A 18 8.89 1.69 -12.86
CA ARG A 18 10.06 1.22 -12.08
C ARG A 18 10.74 0.07 -12.82
N GLU A 19 9.95 -0.79 -13.44
CA GLU A 19 10.36 -1.88 -14.31
C GLU A 19 9.27 -2.14 -15.36
N GLU A 20 9.57 -2.96 -16.38
CA GLU A 20 8.65 -3.19 -17.49
C GLU A 20 7.31 -3.76 -17.00
N GLY A 21 6.24 -2.99 -17.17
CA GLY A 21 4.88 -3.37 -16.76
C GLY A 21 4.59 -3.20 -15.26
N TRP A 22 5.39 -2.40 -14.54
CA TRP A 22 5.15 -2.05 -13.14
C TRP A 22 5.49 -0.59 -12.84
N TYR A 23 4.52 0.09 -12.25
CA TYR A 23 4.58 1.50 -11.89
C TYR A 23 4.41 1.65 -10.39
N ALA A 24 5.30 2.45 -9.79
CA ALA A 24 5.25 2.77 -8.37
C ALA A 24 3.98 3.55 -8.04
N VAL A 25 3.31 3.18 -6.95
CA VAL A 25 2.16 3.90 -6.41
C VAL A 25 2.53 4.49 -5.07
N ARG A 26 2.48 5.82 -5.00
CA ARG A 26 2.87 6.53 -3.80
C ARG A 26 1.83 6.38 -2.72
N SER A 27 2.28 6.09 -1.50
CA SER A 27 1.38 5.88 -0.38
C SER A 27 1.93 6.39 0.94
N ARG A 28 1.01 6.60 1.87
CA ARG A 28 1.29 6.93 3.26
C ARG A 28 0.77 5.78 4.11
N VAL A 29 1.64 5.24 4.95
CA VAL A 29 1.27 4.18 5.89
C VAL A 29 1.37 4.74 7.30
N THR A 30 0.29 4.64 8.06
CA THR A 30 0.23 5.01 9.47
C THR A 30 -0.04 3.78 10.30
N TRP A 31 0.90 3.41 11.15
CA TRP A 31 0.74 2.36 12.15
C TRP A 31 0.42 2.98 13.51
N THR A 32 -0.68 2.57 14.11
CA THR A 32 -1.09 2.95 15.46
C THR A 32 -1.08 1.72 16.37
N PRO A 33 -0.02 1.51 17.18
CA PRO A 33 0.01 0.43 18.14
C PRO A 33 -1.04 0.63 19.24
N ARG A 34 -1.58 -0.46 19.78
CA ARG A 34 -2.56 -0.43 20.88
C ARG A 34 -1.94 0.24 22.11
N GLY A 35 -2.47 1.41 22.47
CA GLY A 35 -1.99 2.17 23.63
C GLY A 35 -0.65 2.86 23.43
N GLY A 36 -0.12 2.89 22.20
CA GLY A 36 1.09 3.62 21.86
C GLY A 36 0.82 4.84 20.98
N VAL A 37 1.91 5.42 20.47
CA VAL A 37 1.88 6.60 19.59
C VAL A 37 1.92 6.15 18.14
N ALA A 38 1.14 6.79 17.29
CA ALA A 38 1.13 6.51 15.86
C ALA A 38 2.45 6.91 15.19
N THR A 39 2.93 6.07 14.27
CA THR A 39 4.07 6.33 13.40
C THR A 39 3.58 6.35 11.96
N THR A 40 4.04 7.34 11.19
CA THR A 40 3.66 7.52 9.79
C THR A 40 4.89 7.56 8.91
N VAL A 41 4.86 6.79 7.81
CA VAL A 41 5.87 6.81 6.75
C VAL A 41 5.19 7.08 5.40
N THR A 42 5.96 7.50 4.41
CA THR A 42 5.47 7.76 3.05
C THR A 42 6.51 7.26 2.07
N GLY A 43 6.08 6.45 1.12
CA GLY A 43 6.94 5.79 0.16
C GLY A 43 6.15 5.06 -0.91
N ASP A 44 6.87 4.40 -1.81
CA ASP A 44 6.32 3.71 -2.97
C ASP A 44 6.16 2.21 -2.66
N TYR A 45 5.28 1.93 -1.69
CA TYR A 45 5.06 0.60 -1.13
C TYR A 45 4.00 -0.23 -1.88
N LEU A 46 3.44 0.33 -2.95
CA LEU A 46 2.35 -0.24 -3.72
C LEU A 46 2.72 -0.14 -5.19
N ASP A 47 2.17 -1.03 -6.01
CA ASP A 47 2.44 -1.08 -7.45
C ASP A 47 1.14 -1.11 -8.24
N ALA A 48 1.21 -0.66 -9.49
CA ALA A 48 0.16 -0.84 -10.50
C ALA A 48 0.79 -1.35 -11.79
N ARG A 49 0.03 -2.14 -12.57
CA ARG A 49 0.50 -2.66 -13.87
C ARG A 49 0.60 -1.57 -14.93
N GLU A 50 -0.35 -0.64 -14.92
CA GLU A 50 -0.36 0.58 -15.71
C GLU A 50 -1.02 1.73 -14.93
N PRO A 51 -0.71 3.00 -15.23
CA PRO A 51 -1.42 4.13 -14.64
C PRO A 51 -2.93 4.06 -14.94
N GLY A 52 -3.75 4.01 -13.89
CA GLY A 52 -5.21 3.88 -14.02
C GLY A 52 -5.75 2.47 -13.76
N GLU A 53 -4.88 1.48 -13.58
CA GLU A 53 -5.27 0.12 -13.21
C GLU A 53 -5.29 -0.11 -11.69
N ALA A 54 -5.56 -1.35 -11.27
CA ALA A 54 -5.56 -1.76 -9.88
C ALA A 54 -4.22 -1.51 -9.20
N VAL A 55 -4.30 -1.12 -7.92
CA VAL A 55 -3.16 -0.94 -7.03
C VAL A 55 -3.03 -2.17 -6.14
N GLU A 56 -1.82 -2.71 -6.05
CA GLU A 56 -1.51 -3.96 -5.35
C GLU A 56 -0.36 -3.73 -4.36
N LEU A 57 -0.46 -4.26 -3.14
CA LEU A 57 0.58 -4.17 -2.10
C LEU A 57 1.82 -4.99 -2.44
N ALA A 58 1.64 -6.02 -3.27
CA ALA A 58 2.70 -6.85 -3.84
C ALA A 58 3.86 -7.09 -2.86
N CYS A 59 5.08 -6.73 -3.25
CA CYS A 59 6.30 -6.90 -2.45
C CYS A 59 6.55 -5.75 -1.45
N GLY A 60 5.80 -4.65 -1.53
CA GLY A 60 6.05 -3.44 -0.75
C GLY A 60 5.65 -3.54 0.73
N PHE A 61 4.95 -4.61 1.13
CA PHE A 61 4.67 -4.90 2.54
C PHE A 61 5.94 -4.93 3.40
N GLY A 62 6.99 -5.61 2.92
CA GLY A 62 8.24 -5.74 3.66
C GLY A 62 8.97 -4.40 3.84
N GLU A 63 9.00 -3.59 2.78
CA GLU A 63 9.58 -2.24 2.80
C GLU A 63 8.81 -1.31 3.74
N ALA A 64 7.48 -1.32 3.69
CA ALA A 64 6.62 -0.51 4.57
C ALA A 64 6.83 -0.88 6.05
N VAL A 65 6.90 -2.17 6.36
CA VAL A 65 7.19 -2.68 7.71
C VAL A 65 8.57 -2.24 8.20
N ALA A 66 9.59 -2.32 7.34
CA ALA A 66 10.94 -1.93 7.69
C ALA A 66 11.02 -0.43 8.02
N ASP A 67 10.42 0.41 7.17
CA ASP A 67 10.39 1.86 7.36
C ASP A 67 9.59 2.28 8.62
N LEU A 68 8.54 1.52 8.96
CA LEU A 68 7.79 1.71 10.22
C LEU A 68 8.57 1.26 11.47
N GLY A 69 9.75 0.67 11.32
CA GLY A 69 10.54 0.12 12.43
C GLY A 69 9.94 -1.16 13.02
N LEU A 70 9.16 -1.92 12.22
CA LEU A 70 8.49 -3.14 12.63
C LEU A 70 9.20 -4.41 12.11
N ALA A 71 10.42 -4.30 11.60
CA ALA A 71 11.18 -5.40 10.97
C ALA A 71 11.43 -6.62 11.88
N ASP A 72 11.41 -6.43 13.21
CA ASP A 72 11.57 -7.53 14.18
C ASP A 72 10.33 -8.45 14.26
N TRP A 73 9.22 -8.04 13.65
CA TRP A 73 8.00 -8.82 13.66
C TRP A 73 8.07 -9.91 12.60
N ARG A 74 7.84 -11.15 13.01
CA ARG A 74 7.81 -12.30 12.12
C ARG A 74 6.37 -12.70 11.83
N TRP A 75 5.97 -12.53 10.58
CA TRP A 75 4.74 -13.11 10.04
C TRP A 75 5.10 -14.32 9.18
N THR A 76 4.17 -15.26 9.07
CA THR A 76 4.32 -16.35 8.11
C THR A 76 3.98 -15.84 6.72
N ASP A 77 4.55 -16.45 5.69
CA ASP A 77 4.30 -16.07 4.29
C ASP A 77 2.79 -16.18 3.97
N GLU A 78 2.08 -17.18 4.50
CA GLU A 78 0.64 -17.30 4.28
C GLU A 78 -0.14 -16.14 4.88
N TYR A 79 0.29 -15.63 6.05
CA TYR A 79 -0.37 -14.49 6.67
C TYR A 79 -0.12 -13.20 5.88
N VAL A 80 1.09 -13.02 5.34
CA VAL A 80 1.42 -11.87 4.48
C VAL A 80 0.55 -11.89 3.22
N VAL A 81 0.40 -13.04 2.56
CA VAL A 81 -0.46 -13.17 1.37
C VAL A 81 -1.90 -12.78 1.67
N LEU A 82 -2.46 -13.23 2.80
CA LEU A 82 -3.82 -12.86 3.20
C LEU A 82 -3.99 -11.36 3.49
N LEU A 83 -2.95 -10.70 4.01
CA LEU A 83 -2.96 -9.25 4.23
C LEU A 83 -2.90 -8.49 2.91
N CYS A 84 -2.05 -8.91 1.97
CA CYS A 84 -1.98 -8.30 0.64
C CYS A 84 -3.34 -8.42 -0.07
N ASP A 85 -3.94 -9.62 -0.11
CA ASP A 85 -5.27 -9.84 -0.71
C ASP A 85 -6.36 -8.95 -0.08
N ASP A 86 -6.29 -8.70 1.22
CA ASP A 86 -7.24 -7.83 1.90
C ASP A 86 -7.02 -6.34 1.58
N VAL A 87 -5.77 -5.89 1.54
CA VAL A 87 -5.42 -4.52 1.14
C VAL A 87 -5.83 -4.27 -0.31
N ASP A 88 -5.47 -5.16 -1.23
CA ASP A 88 -5.76 -5.03 -2.66
C ASP A 88 -7.28 -4.93 -2.88
N ARG A 89 -8.07 -5.77 -2.20
CA ARG A 89 -9.54 -5.70 -2.25
C ARG A 89 -10.09 -4.37 -1.74
N GLN A 90 -9.56 -3.84 -0.65
CA GLN A 90 -9.97 -2.54 -0.12
C GLN A 90 -9.58 -1.41 -1.08
N LEU A 91 -8.39 -1.49 -1.69
CA LEU A 91 -7.88 -0.52 -2.66
C LEU A 91 -8.58 -0.56 -4.01
N LEU A 92 -9.38 -1.59 -4.32
CA LEU A 92 -10.32 -1.52 -5.44
C LEU A 92 -11.50 -0.59 -5.15
N ALA A 93 -11.90 -0.46 -3.89
CA ALA A 93 -13.09 0.30 -3.52
C ALA A 93 -12.80 1.79 -3.21
N ALA A 94 -11.62 2.08 -2.64
CA ALA A 94 -11.24 3.42 -2.20
C ALA A 94 -9.71 3.60 -2.18
N PRO A 95 -9.17 4.84 -2.24
CA PRO A 95 -7.73 5.12 -2.13
C PRO A 95 -7.20 4.96 -0.69
N ARG A 96 -7.76 4.01 0.07
CA ARG A 96 -7.44 3.76 1.47
C ARG A 96 -7.77 2.32 1.85
N ALA A 97 -6.84 1.66 2.53
CA ALA A 97 -7.03 0.36 3.17
C ALA A 97 -6.75 0.46 4.67
N VAL A 98 -7.43 -0.37 5.46
CA VAL A 98 -7.24 -0.45 6.91
C VAL A 98 -7.08 -1.91 7.33
N LEU A 99 -5.94 -2.20 7.96
CA LEU A 99 -5.64 -3.49 8.56
C LEU A 99 -5.71 -3.37 10.08
N ARG A 100 -6.39 -4.33 10.72
CA ARG A 100 -6.54 -4.37 12.17
C ARG A 100 -6.04 -5.68 12.72
N CYS A 101 -5.29 -5.60 13.82
CA CYS A 101 -4.89 -6.77 14.57
C CYS A 101 -4.94 -6.49 16.08
N PRO A 102 -4.75 -7.51 16.95
CA PRO A 102 -4.72 -7.30 18.39
C PRO A 102 -3.68 -6.26 18.83
N LEU A 103 -2.58 -6.09 18.08
CA LEU A 103 -1.48 -5.20 18.43
C LEU A 103 -1.69 -3.75 17.99
N GLY A 104 -2.64 -3.46 17.10
CA GLY A 104 -2.88 -2.11 16.59
C GLY A 104 -3.64 -2.06 15.28
N GLU A 105 -3.58 -0.90 14.63
CA GLU A 105 -4.21 -0.62 13.34
C GLU A 105 -3.18 -0.03 12.38
N ALA A 106 -3.10 -0.55 11.16
CA ALA A 106 -2.40 0.10 10.05
C ALA A 106 -3.42 0.71 9.09
N VAL A 107 -3.17 1.95 8.70
CA VAL A 107 -3.92 2.66 7.67
C VAL A 107 -2.98 2.94 6.51
N ILE A 108 -3.36 2.50 5.31
CA ILE A 108 -2.62 2.74 4.07
C ILE A 108 -3.47 3.70 3.25
N GLU A 109 -2.92 4.84 2.85
CA GLU A 109 -3.59 5.86 2.04
C GLU A 109 -2.78 6.10 0.77
N LEU A 110 -3.44 6.14 -0.38
CA LEU A 110 -2.79 6.56 -1.61
C LEU A 110 -2.56 8.07 -1.60
N VAL A 111 -1.36 8.50 -2.01
CA VAL A 111 -0.96 9.90 -2.00
C VAL A 111 -0.75 10.34 -3.43
N ALA A 112 -1.41 11.43 -3.84
CA ALA A 112 -1.31 11.90 -5.21
C ALA A 112 0.15 12.22 -5.56
N VAL A 113 0.61 11.73 -6.70
CA VAL A 113 1.90 12.15 -7.24
C VAL A 113 1.76 13.60 -7.69
N SER A 114 2.62 14.46 -7.20
CA SER A 114 2.64 15.85 -7.69
C SER A 114 3.04 15.80 -9.16
N ALA A 115 2.26 16.39 -10.06
CA ALA A 115 2.62 16.46 -11.45
C ALA A 115 4.05 17.04 -11.58
N PRO A 116 4.91 16.50 -12.46
CA PRO A 116 6.16 17.18 -12.77
C PRO A 116 5.82 18.57 -13.30
N GLY A 117 6.31 19.60 -12.60
CA GLY A 117 6.19 20.99 -13.02
C GLY A 117 7.05 21.32 -14.24
#